data_AF-A0A969Q5D6-F1
#
_entry.id   AF-A0A969Q5D6-F1
#
_cell.length_a   1.000
_cell.length_b   1.000
_cell.length_c   1.000
_cell.angle_alpha   90.00
_cell.angle_beta   90.00
_cell.angle_gamma   90.00
#
_symmetry.space_group_name_H-M   'P 1'
#
loop_
_entity.id
_entity.type
_entity.pdbx_description
1 polymer ?
#
loop_
_entity_poly.entity_id
_entity_poly.type
_entity_poly.pdbx_seq_one_letter_code
_entity_poly.pdbx_strand_id
1 'polypeptide(L)'
;MVLHHARVDDRDADAAAAVVAPDCRIVAFGHCSDGNIHYDVLQPLAMSGDAYRALLPAMNEAIHDVAMAYQGSISAEHGIGISRRDEFIRREPDAHLSVMRAIKSVIDPKGIMNPRVLL
;
A
#
# COMPACT_ATOMS: atom_id res chain seq x y z
N MET A 1 -2.92 7.23 -0.05
CA MET A 1 -2.04 6.03 -0.18
C MET A 1 -0.87 6.39 -1.08
N VAL A 2 0.28 5.73 -1.02
CA VAL A 2 1.50 6.23 -1.67
C VAL A 2 2.00 5.24 -2.72
N LEU A 3 1.92 5.61 -4.00
CA LEU A 3 2.38 4.84 -5.16
C LEU A 3 3.75 5.37 -5.58
N HIS A 4 4.74 4.50 -5.81
CA HIS A 4 6.07 4.91 -6.25
C HIS A 4 6.41 4.31 -7.62
N HIS A 5 6.21 5.08 -8.69
CA HIS A 5 7.02 5.13 -9.92
C HIS A 5 6.24 5.89 -10.99
N ALA A 6 6.96 6.64 -11.83
CA ALA A 6 6.48 7.42 -12.99
C ALA A 6 5.81 6.61 -14.14
N ARG A 7 5.25 5.42 -13.86
CA ARG A 7 4.60 4.57 -14.87
C ARG A 7 3.21 4.09 -14.48
N VAL A 8 2.75 4.29 -13.25
CA VAL A 8 1.35 3.99 -12.94
C VAL A 8 0.49 4.90 -13.79
N ASP A 9 -0.28 4.31 -14.70
CA ASP A 9 -1.31 5.04 -15.42
C ASP A 9 -2.47 5.26 -14.45
N ASP A 10 -2.70 6.52 -14.06
CA ASP A 10 -3.79 6.90 -13.17
C ASP A 10 -5.13 6.31 -13.65
N ARG A 11 -5.32 6.09 -14.96
CA ARG A 11 -6.53 5.48 -15.51
C ARG A 11 -6.76 4.04 -15.02
N ASP A 12 -5.71 3.24 -14.83
CA ASP A 12 -5.86 1.86 -14.34
C ASP A 12 -6.18 1.85 -12.84
N ALA A 13 -5.57 2.75 -12.08
CA ALA A 13 -5.88 2.95 -10.66
C ALA A 13 -7.32 3.45 -10.48
N ASP A 14 -7.75 4.41 -11.30
CA ASP A 14 -9.11 4.96 -11.30
C ASP A 14 -10.14 3.87 -11.64
N ALA A 15 -9.85 3.05 -12.66
CA ALA A 15 -10.71 1.92 -13.04
C ALA A 15 -10.80 0.89 -11.91
N ALA A 16 -9.68 0.53 -11.28
CA ALA A 16 -9.65 -0.39 -10.15
C ALA A 16 -10.43 0.15 -8.95
N ALA A 17 -10.29 1.43 -8.62
CA ALA A 17 -11.05 2.08 -7.56
C ALA A 17 -12.57 2.07 -7.85
N ALA A 18 -12.97 2.37 -9.08
CA ALA A 18 -14.36 2.39 -9.49
C ALA A 18 -15.04 1.01 -9.45
N VAL A 19 -14.28 -0.09 -9.62
CA VAL A 19 -14.79 -1.45 -9.41
C VAL A 19 -15.13 -1.70 -7.94
N VAL A 20 -14.31 -1.20 -7.00
CA VAL A 20 -14.51 -1.41 -5.57
C VAL A 20 -15.60 -0.49 -5.01
N ALA A 21 -15.58 0.78 -5.39
CA ALA A 21 -16.53 1.79 -4.94
C ALA A 21 -16.97 2.65 -6.13
N PRO A 22 -18.08 2.30 -6.79
CA PRO A 22 -18.66 3.14 -7.84
C PRO A 22 -18.86 4.57 -7.34
N ASP A 23 -18.62 5.55 -8.22
CA ASP A 23 -18.70 6.99 -7.93
C ASP A 23 -17.77 7.49 -6.81
N CYS A 24 -16.72 6.72 -6.47
CA CYS A 24 -15.66 7.22 -5.60
C CYS A 24 -14.97 8.42 -6.27
N ARG A 25 -14.45 9.34 -5.46
CA ARG A 25 -13.77 10.53 -5.95
C ARG A 25 -12.28 10.39 -5.67
N ILE A 26 -11.46 10.55 -6.68
CA ILE A 26 -10.02 10.38 -6.56
C ILE A 26 -9.37 11.76 -6.43
N VAL A 27 -8.42 11.85 -5.50
CA VAL A 27 -7.53 13.01 -5.33
C VAL A 27 -6.11 12.47 -5.42
N ALA A 28 -5.45 12.71 -6.56
CA ALA A 28 -4.09 12.28 -6.82
C ALA A 28 -3.15 13.50 -6.92
N PHE A 29 -2.08 13.51 -6.14
CA PHE A 29 -1.06 14.56 -6.13
C PHE A 29 0.26 13.99 -5.63
N GLY A 30 1.39 14.60 -5.95
CA GLY A 30 2.66 14.03 -5.52
C GLY A 30 3.89 14.74 -6.03
N HIS A 31 5.03 14.09 -5.84
CA HIS A 31 6.35 14.61 -6.18
C HIS A 31 6.70 14.16 -7.60
N CYS A 32 6.56 15.08 -8.56
CA CYS A 32 6.82 14.79 -9.97
C CYS A 32 8.27 14.33 -10.22
N SER A 33 9.23 14.76 -9.40
CA SER A 33 10.66 14.47 -9.58
C SER A 33 11.07 13.02 -9.34
N ASP A 34 10.37 12.30 -8.46
CA ASP A 34 10.69 10.91 -8.09
C ASP A 34 9.52 9.95 -8.39
N GLY A 35 8.37 10.47 -8.82
CA GLY A 35 7.21 9.66 -9.17
C GLY A 35 6.47 9.10 -7.94
N ASN A 36 6.67 9.73 -6.77
CA ASN A 36 5.89 9.47 -5.58
C ASN A 36 4.50 10.14 -5.68
N ILE A 37 3.43 9.36 -5.70
CA ILE A 37 2.05 9.84 -5.83
C ILE A 37 1.25 9.49 -4.58
N HIS A 38 0.70 10.51 -3.93
CA HIS A 38 -0.40 10.39 -2.98
C HIS A 38 -1.69 10.19 -3.74
N TYR A 39 -2.19 8.96 -3.72
CA TYR A 39 -3.43 8.55 -4.36
C TYR A 39 -4.49 8.31 -3.27
N ASP A 40 -5.40 9.26 -3.12
CA ASP A 40 -6.46 9.20 -2.12
C ASP A 40 -7.82 8.96 -2.77
N VAL A 41 -8.43 7.83 -2.43
CA VAL A 41 -9.80 7.51 -2.82
C VAL A 41 -10.73 8.01 -1.73
N LEU A 42 -11.63 8.91 -2.10
CA LEU A 42 -12.61 9.52 -1.20
C LEU A 42 -13.97 8.85 -1.38
N GLN A 43 -14.70 8.79 -0.27
CA GLN A 43 -16.06 8.24 -0.26
C GLN A 43 -16.97 8.92 -1.30
N PRO A 44 -17.83 8.14 -1.97
CA PRO A 44 -18.96 8.69 -2.72
C PRO A 44 -19.84 9.57 -1.83
N LEU A 45 -20.45 10.62 -2.39
CA LEU A 45 -21.27 11.56 -1.61
C LEU A 45 -22.52 10.90 -1.01
N ALA A 46 -23.09 9.92 -1.71
CA ALA A 46 -24.30 9.21 -1.30
C ALA A 46 -24.04 7.99 -0.39
N MET A 47 -22.77 7.68 -0.09
CA MET A 47 -22.39 6.51 0.71
C MET A 47 -22.11 6.91 2.16
N SER A 48 -22.54 6.08 3.12
CA SER A 48 -22.20 6.28 4.53
C SER A 48 -20.72 6.00 4.79
N GLY A 49 -20.15 6.68 5.78
CA GLY A 49 -18.74 6.47 6.14
C GLY A 49 -18.44 5.05 6.62
N ASP A 50 -19.38 4.37 7.29
CA ASP A 50 -19.21 2.97 7.72
C ASP A 50 -19.20 2.00 6.55
N ALA A 51 -20.11 2.18 5.58
CA ALA A 51 -20.12 1.39 4.36
C ALA A 51 -18.82 1.59 3.58
N TYR A 52 -18.34 2.83 3.47
CA TYR A 52 -17.07 3.13 2.81
C TYR A 52 -15.87 2.51 3.54
N ARG A 53 -15.82 2.60 4.88
CA ARG A 53 -14.75 2.00 5.69
C ARG A 53 -14.63 0.50 5.48
N ALA A 54 -15.76 -0.20 5.31
CA ALA A 54 -15.76 -1.63 5.02
C ALA A 54 -15.10 -1.99 3.69
N LEU A 55 -15.01 -1.04 2.74
CA LEU A 55 -14.38 -1.23 1.43
C LEU A 55 -12.86 -0.96 1.44
N LEU A 56 -12.32 -0.31 2.48
CA LEU A 56 -10.91 0.10 2.52
C LEU A 56 -9.91 -1.06 2.34
N PRO A 57 -10.12 -2.27 2.91
CA PRO A 57 -9.21 -3.39 2.67
C PRO A 57 -9.13 -3.76 1.18
N ALA A 58 -10.29 -3.90 0.51
CA ALA A 58 -10.36 -4.22 -0.91
C ALA A 58 -9.83 -3.07 -1.79
N MET A 59 -10.09 -1.82 -1.38
CA MET A 59 -9.57 -0.64 -2.07
C MET A 59 -8.03 -0.59 -2.02
N ASN A 60 -7.43 -0.82 -0.86
CA ASN A 60 -5.98 -0.87 -0.73
C ASN A 60 -5.39 -2.00 -1.58
N GLU A 61 -5.96 -3.20 -1.53
CA GLU A 61 -5.50 -4.34 -2.33
C GLU A 61 -5.53 -4.03 -3.83
N ALA A 62 -6.65 -3.50 -4.33
CA ALA A 62 -6.82 -3.16 -5.74
C ALA A 62 -5.78 -2.14 -6.23
N ILE A 63 -5.56 -1.05 -5.46
CA ILE A 63 -4.60 -0.03 -5.87
C ILE A 63 -3.15 -0.49 -5.69
N HIS A 64 -2.85 -1.28 -4.65
CA HIS A 64 -1.53 -1.86 -4.52
C HIS A 64 -1.23 -2.89 -5.62
N ASP A 65 -2.20 -3.66 -6.09
CA ASP A 65 -2.03 -4.55 -7.23
C ASP A 65 -1.67 -3.77 -8.50
N VAL A 66 -2.34 -2.65 -8.74
CA VAL A 66 -1.96 -1.73 -9.84
C VAL A 66 -0.53 -1.23 -9.63
N ALA A 67 -0.18 -0.76 -8.42
CA ALA A 67 1.17 -0.32 -8.10
C ALA A 67 2.23 -1.38 -8.46
N MET A 68 1.99 -2.63 -8.05
CA MET A 68 2.91 -3.74 -8.26
C MET A 68 2.99 -4.15 -9.74
N ALA A 69 1.89 -4.09 -10.49
CA ALA A 69 1.90 -4.34 -11.94
C ALA A 69 2.80 -3.36 -12.70
N TYR A 70 2.93 -2.14 -12.19
CA TYR A 70 3.83 -1.10 -12.70
C TYR A 70 5.22 -1.10 -12.04
N GLN A 71 5.57 -2.18 -11.32
CA GLN A 71 6.85 -2.33 -10.60
C GLN A 71 7.08 -1.24 -9.54
N GLY A 72 6.00 -0.72 -8.96
CA GLY A 72 6.05 0.26 -7.89
C GLY A 72 6.15 -0.35 -6.49
N SER A 73 5.83 0.45 -5.47
CA SER A 73 5.84 0.05 -4.06
C SER A 73 4.49 0.35 -3.39
N ILE A 74 4.12 -0.48 -2.40
CA ILE A 74 2.96 -0.27 -1.52
C ILE A 74 3.20 0.80 -0.44
N SER A 75 4.43 1.33 -0.37
CA SER A 75 4.82 2.44 0.51
C SER A 75 6.09 3.11 -0.03
N ALA A 76 6.02 4.40 -0.38
CA ALA A 76 7.21 5.19 -0.70
C ALA A 76 7.86 5.81 0.55
N GLU A 77 7.07 6.46 1.41
CA GLU A 77 7.59 7.27 2.53
C GLU A 77 7.08 6.85 3.92
N HIS A 78 5.86 6.32 4.01
CA HIS A 78 5.21 6.08 5.31
C HIS A 78 5.71 4.83 6.04
N GLY A 79 6.42 3.95 5.32
CA GLY A 79 6.87 2.65 5.80
C GLY A 79 5.75 1.60 5.87
N ILE A 80 6.13 0.40 6.29
CA ILE A 80 5.23 -0.76 6.37
C ILE A 80 4.49 -0.83 7.71
N GLY A 81 5.22 -0.62 8.82
CA GLY A 81 4.63 -0.63 10.16
C GLY A 81 3.95 -1.96 10.51
N ILE A 82 2.86 -1.88 11.29
CA ILE A 82 1.92 -2.99 11.51
C ILE A 82 0.86 -3.00 10.40
N SER A 83 0.43 -1.82 9.96
CA SER A 83 -0.71 -1.62 9.08
C SER A 83 -0.58 -2.29 7.71
N ARG A 84 0.65 -2.37 7.17
CA ARG A 84 0.93 -2.98 5.86
C ARG A 84 1.79 -4.23 5.97
N ARG A 85 2.08 -4.71 7.18
CA ARG A 85 3.00 -5.83 7.43
C ARG A 85 2.58 -7.09 6.68
N ASP A 86 1.33 -7.49 6.85
CA ASP A 86 0.85 -8.76 6.31
C ASP A 86 0.82 -8.73 4.78
N GLU A 87 0.57 -7.57 4.18
CA GLU A 87 0.65 -7.39 2.73
C GLU A 87 2.09 -7.39 2.22
N PHE A 88 2.98 -6.68 2.90
CA PHE A 88 4.42 -6.70 2.60
C PHE A 88 4.96 -8.13 2.60
N ILE A 89 4.69 -8.90 3.65
CA ILE A 89 5.12 -10.30 3.76
C ILE A 89 4.57 -11.16 2.62
N ARG A 90 3.34 -10.91 2.14
CA ARG A 90 2.76 -11.67 1.01
C ARG A 90 3.38 -11.32 -0.34
N ARG A 91 3.84 -10.08 -0.53
CA ARG A 91 4.36 -9.59 -1.81
C ARG A 91 5.87 -9.72 -1.94
N GLU A 92 6.59 -9.73 -0.83
CA GLU A 92 8.04 -9.74 -0.81
C GLU A 92 8.61 -11.14 -1.12
N PRO A 93 9.70 -11.26 -1.91
CA PRO A 93 10.35 -12.53 -2.13
C PRO A 93 10.85 -13.17 -0.83
N ASP A 94 10.68 -14.49 -0.69
CA ASP A 94 11.12 -15.26 0.49
C ASP A 94 12.61 -15.05 0.81
N ALA A 95 13.44 -14.87 -0.22
CA ALA A 95 14.86 -14.59 -0.06
C ALA A 95 15.13 -13.27 0.69
N HIS A 96 14.37 -12.21 0.38
CA HIS A 96 14.50 -10.92 1.04
C HIS A 96 14.02 -11.02 2.50
N LEU A 97 12.86 -11.64 2.72
CA LEU A 97 12.35 -11.86 4.08
C LEU A 97 13.31 -12.70 4.94
N SER A 98 13.97 -13.69 4.33
CA SER A 98 14.98 -14.52 5.00
C SER A 98 16.19 -13.70 5.46
N VAL A 99 16.69 -12.80 4.60
CA VAL A 99 17.79 -11.89 4.95
C VAL A 99 17.37 -10.95 6.09
N MET A 100 16.18 -10.35 5.99
CA MET A 100 15.68 -9.44 7.03
C MET A 100 15.54 -10.14 8.40
N ARG A 101 15.01 -11.38 8.41
CA ARG A 101 14.89 -12.19 9.63
C ARG A 101 16.26 -12.55 10.21
N ALA A 102 17.24 -12.88 9.37
CA ALA A 102 18.60 -13.18 9.81
C ALA A 102 19.28 -11.96 10.45
N ILE A 103 19.13 -10.78 9.85
CA ILE A 103 19.61 -9.52 10.45
C ILE A 103 18.93 -9.28 11.80
N LYS A 104 17.60 -9.41 11.85
CA LYS A 104 16.82 -9.22 13.08
C LYS A 104 17.25 -10.17 14.19
N SER A 105 17.52 -11.44 13.89
CA SER A 105 17.91 -12.43 14.92
C SER A 105 19.31 -12.18 15.49
N VAL A 106 20.23 -11.59 14.71
CA VAL A 106 21.57 -11.20 15.19
C VAL A 106 21.49 -9.98 16.10
N ILE A 107 20.69 -8.97 15.71
CA ILE A 107 20.61 -7.70 16.43
C ILE A 107 19.72 -7.81 17.67
N ASP A 108 18.60 -8.52 17.57
CA ASP A 108 17.59 -8.64 18.63
C ASP A 108 17.22 -10.12 18.87
N PRO A 109 18.14 -10.93 19.41
CA PRO A 109 17.92 -12.36 19.64
C PRO A 109 16.82 -12.64 20.68
N LYS A 110 16.45 -11.65 21.51
CA LYS A 110 15.38 -11.78 22.51
C LYS A 110 14.03 -11.27 22.00
N GLY A 111 13.96 -10.70 20.79
CA GLY A 111 12.73 -10.17 20.21
C GLY A 111 12.10 -9.03 21.01
N ILE A 112 12.88 -8.19 21.69
CA ILE A 112 12.34 -7.11 22.53
C ILE A 112 12.21 -5.78 21.79
N MET A 113 12.89 -5.62 20.65
CA MET A 113 12.84 -4.40 19.86
C MET A 113 11.66 -4.46 18.89
N ASN A 114 10.51 -3.96 19.36
CA ASN A 114 9.31 -3.77 18.55
C ASN A 114 8.84 -5.04 17.79
N PRO A 115 8.52 -6.13 18.50
CA PRO A 115 8.38 -7.48 17.93
C PRO A 115 7.24 -7.68 16.92
N ARG A 116 6.35 -6.70 16.76
CA ARG A 116 5.14 -6.84 15.93
C ARG A 116 5.21 -6.03 14.63
N VAL A 117 6.31 -5.31 14.40
CA VAL A 117 6.46 -4.41 13.27
C VAL A 117 7.34 -5.06 12.20
N LEU A 118 6.87 -5.01 10.95
CA LEU A 118 7.57 -5.46 9.73
C LEU A 118 7.74 -6.98 9.51
N LEU A 119 8.23 -7.75 10.48
CA LEU A 119 8.50 -9.19 10.33
C LEU A 119 7.66 -10.08 11.25
#